data_AF-A0A8H7G4A6-F1
#
_entry.id   AF-A0A8H7G4A6-F1
#
_cell.length_a   1.000
_cell.length_b   1.000
_cell.length_c   1.000
_cell.angle_alpha   90.00
_cell.angle_beta   90.00
_cell.angle_gamma   90.00
#
_symmetry.space_group_name_H-M   'P 1'
#
loop_
_entity.id
_entity.type
_entity.pdbx_description
1 polymer ?
#
loop_
_entity_poly.entity_id
_entity_poly.type
_entity_poly.pdbx_seq_one_letter_code
_entity_poly.pdbx_strand_id
1 'polypeptide(L)'
;MSITKVHARQIFDSRGNPTVEVDVHTAKGRYRAAVPSGASTGVHEAVELRDGDKNSYLGKGVSKAVSNVNDIIASALIESKLTVTQQKEIDDFLIKLDGTPNKGKLGANAILGVSIAVAEAGAAEKGVPLYQHFADLAGVKPPFVLPCPAFNVINGGSHAGNKLAFQEFMLLPTGATSFTEAMKIGTETYHTLKKVISAKYGIDAVNVGDEGGFAPNVSGAEESLELLSEAIKKAGYEGKIKIALDVASSEFYKDGKYDLDFKNANSDPTKWITGTELADLYLGYVKNYPIVSIEDPFDQDDWEAWTHFTKQSGIQIVGDDLTVTNPLRIKTAIEKKACNGLLLKVNQIGTISESIQAAQLSQSDGWGVMISHRSGETENTIIADLAVALGVGQIKTGAPARSERVAKYNALLRIEYVIYPVIVHHGALTLVAVIKGGTCRQFVVRWGQGAVRWVDTTCAAQEVKPRAHQVAIGRGATIRYKQSLYLYHVVFKCETLERSPFHGRDSPLVTVIGHATTRNMVNDNDFIRHMCCSLAPAQGGMLY
;
A
#
# COMPACT_ATOMS: atom_id res chain seq x y z
N MET A 1 -12.69 -26.79 2.39
CA MET A 1 -12.32 -27.84 1.40
C MET A 1 -10.88 -28.30 1.61
N SER A 2 -10.60 -29.58 1.36
CA SER A 2 -9.25 -30.16 1.46
C SER A 2 -8.38 -29.80 0.26
N ILE A 3 -7.07 -29.69 0.50
CA ILE A 3 -6.04 -29.53 -0.52
C ILE A 3 -5.81 -30.89 -1.18
N THR A 4 -5.81 -30.95 -2.51
CA THR A 4 -5.64 -32.21 -3.27
C THR A 4 -4.28 -32.32 -3.94
N LYS A 5 -3.62 -31.20 -4.21
CA LYS A 5 -2.28 -31.13 -4.78
C LYS A 5 -1.63 -29.79 -4.45
N VAL A 6 -0.34 -29.81 -4.17
CA VAL A 6 0.52 -28.62 -4.09
C VAL A 6 1.69 -28.86 -5.05
N HIS A 7 2.05 -27.86 -5.84
CA HIS A 7 3.15 -28.00 -6.78
C HIS A 7 3.84 -26.66 -7.02
N ALA A 8 5.16 -26.62 -6.91
CA ALA A 8 5.98 -25.46 -7.21
C ALA A 8 6.76 -25.61 -8.51
N ARG A 9 7.07 -24.46 -9.10
CA ARG A 9 7.98 -24.31 -10.24
C ARG A 9 8.82 -23.04 -10.09
N GLN A 10 9.91 -22.99 -10.85
CA GLN A 10 10.72 -21.80 -11.02
C GLN A 10 10.14 -20.94 -12.16
N ILE A 11 9.93 -19.65 -11.91
CA ILE A 11 9.62 -18.62 -12.91
C ILE A 11 10.66 -17.48 -12.82
N PHE A 12 10.46 -16.37 -13.52
CA PHE A 12 11.33 -15.20 -13.43
C PHE A 12 10.61 -14.00 -12.82
N ASP A 13 11.33 -13.23 -11.99
CA ASP A 13 10.91 -11.93 -11.49
C ASP A 13 11.11 -10.82 -12.55
N SER A 14 10.73 -9.59 -12.20
CA SER A 14 10.81 -8.40 -13.05
C SER A 14 12.22 -7.96 -13.42
N ARG A 15 13.24 -8.53 -12.76
CA ARG A 15 14.67 -8.30 -13.03
C ARG A 15 15.29 -9.45 -13.82
N GLY A 16 14.50 -10.47 -14.18
CA GLY A 16 14.97 -11.66 -14.88
C GLY A 16 15.72 -12.64 -13.98
N ASN A 17 15.59 -12.55 -12.65
CA ASN A 17 16.12 -13.56 -11.74
C ASN A 17 15.08 -14.65 -11.48
N PRO A 18 15.49 -15.91 -11.24
CA PRO A 18 14.56 -16.95 -10.83
C PRO A 18 13.77 -16.61 -9.56
N THR A 19 12.52 -17.05 -9.47
CA THR A 19 11.72 -17.03 -8.22
C THR A 19 10.73 -18.21 -8.19
N VAL A 20 10.10 -18.43 -7.03
CA VAL A 20 9.18 -19.55 -6.77
C VAL A 20 7.75 -19.16 -7.15
N GLU A 21 7.07 -20.01 -7.92
CA GLU A 21 5.63 -19.99 -8.12
C GLU A 21 5.02 -21.30 -7.61
N VAL A 22 3.92 -21.22 -6.87
CA VAL A 22 3.21 -22.36 -6.27
C VAL A 22 1.78 -22.41 -6.78
N ASP A 23 1.35 -23.59 -7.22
CA ASP A 23 -0.05 -23.92 -7.47
C ASP A 23 -0.60 -24.79 -6.32
N VAL A 24 -1.74 -24.39 -5.75
CA VAL A 24 -2.54 -25.18 -4.82
C VAL A 24 -3.83 -25.60 -5.51
N HIS A 25 -4.16 -26.88 -5.46
CA HIS A 25 -5.39 -27.44 -6.04
C HIS A 25 -6.37 -27.86 -4.95
N THR A 26 -7.64 -27.59 -5.22
CA THR A 26 -8.79 -28.08 -4.46
C THR A 26 -9.85 -28.60 -5.43
N ALA A 27 -10.97 -29.11 -4.95
CA ALA A 27 -12.09 -29.48 -5.82
C ALA A 27 -12.71 -28.28 -6.59
N LYS A 28 -12.45 -27.02 -6.14
CA LYS A 28 -12.91 -25.80 -6.84
C LYS A 28 -11.98 -25.32 -7.95
N GLY A 29 -10.76 -25.84 -8.03
CA GLY A 29 -9.80 -25.44 -9.06
C GLY A 29 -8.38 -25.27 -8.55
N ARG A 30 -7.61 -24.48 -9.30
CA ARG A 30 -6.18 -24.22 -9.10
C ARG A 30 -5.97 -22.75 -8.75
N TYR A 31 -5.21 -22.49 -7.70
CA TYR A 31 -4.86 -21.16 -7.18
C TYR A 31 -3.35 -21.00 -7.19
N ARG A 32 -2.86 -19.80 -7.46
CA ARG A 32 -1.47 -19.61 -7.89
C ARG A 32 -0.86 -18.36 -7.27
N ALA A 33 0.27 -18.55 -6.61
CA ALA A 33 1.05 -17.46 -6.06
C ALA A 33 2.48 -17.49 -6.55
N ALA A 34 3.02 -16.31 -6.83
CA ALA A 34 4.44 -16.13 -7.10
C ALA A 34 5.05 -15.25 -6.02
N VAL A 35 6.31 -15.51 -5.67
CA VAL A 35 6.99 -14.85 -4.55
C VAL A 35 7.92 -13.74 -5.06
N PRO A 36 7.86 -12.51 -4.51
CA PRO A 36 8.79 -11.45 -4.88
C PRO A 36 10.17 -11.62 -4.20
N SER A 37 11.18 -10.90 -4.68
CA SER A 37 12.55 -10.92 -4.17
C SER A 37 13.13 -9.50 -4.04
N GLY A 38 13.92 -9.24 -2.99
CA GLY A 38 14.58 -7.95 -2.73
C GLY A 38 15.88 -7.73 -3.51
N ALA A 39 16.36 -6.48 -3.55
CA ALA A 39 17.73 -6.12 -3.95
C ALA A 39 18.55 -5.82 -2.69
N SER A 40 18.10 -4.80 -1.97
CA SER A 40 18.51 -4.44 -0.61
C SER A 40 17.68 -5.31 0.35
N THR A 41 18.35 -6.16 1.11
CA THR A 41 17.73 -7.09 2.05
C THR A 41 18.32 -6.86 3.43
N GLY A 42 17.51 -6.45 4.39
CA GLY A 42 17.92 -6.36 5.79
C GLY A 42 18.47 -7.69 6.31
N VAL A 43 19.49 -7.63 7.17
CA VAL A 43 20.21 -8.84 7.66
C VAL A 43 19.35 -9.74 8.54
N HIS A 44 18.18 -9.26 8.94
CA HIS A 44 17.24 -9.94 9.83
C HIS A 44 16.00 -10.50 9.10
N GLU A 45 15.92 -10.38 7.77
CA GLU A 45 14.83 -10.97 6.99
C GLU A 45 14.78 -12.50 7.12
N ALA A 46 13.58 -13.07 6.93
CA ALA A 46 13.44 -14.50 6.69
C ALA A 46 14.20 -14.90 5.41
N VAL A 47 14.76 -16.11 5.40
CA VAL A 47 15.73 -16.51 4.39
C VAL A 47 15.06 -16.81 3.05
N GLU A 48 15.41 -16.03 2.03
CA GLU A 48 15.17 -16.40 0.64
C GLU A 48 16.18 -17.49 0.22
N LEU A 49 15.72 -18.74 0.08
CA LEU A 49 16.61 -19.85 -0.25
C LEU A 49 16.97 -19.86 -1.74
N ARG A 50 18.26 -19.65 -2.02
CA ARG A 50 18.88 -19.69 -3.34
C ARG A 50 19.79 -20.91 -3.50
N ASP A 51 20.01 -21.33 -4.74
CA ASP A 51 20.80 -22.53 -5.05
C ASP A 51 22.30 -22.34 -4.80
N GLY A 52 22.83 -21.14 -5.07
CA GLY A 52 24.25 -20.80 -4.89
C GLY A 52 25.19 -21.34 -5.96
N ASP A 53 24.68 -22.04 -6.98
CA ASP A 53 25.48 -22.53 -8.10
C ASP A 53 25.81 -21.40 -9.09
N LYS A 54 27.05 -20.89 -9.03
CA LYS A 54 27.51 -19.79 -9.90
C LYS A 54 27.42 -20.11 -11.39
N ASN A 55 27.39 -21.39 -11.78
CA ASN A 55 27.28 -21.80 -13.18
C ASN A 55 25.83 -21.79 -13.71
N SER A 56 24.83 -21.60 -12.83
CA SER A 56 23.41 -21.60 -13.17
C SER A 56 22.73 -20.36 -12.62
N TYR A 57 22.14 -19.54 -13.50
CA TYR A 57 21.48 -18.28 -13.12
C TYR A 57 22.32 -17.38 -12.20
N LEU A 58 23.65 -17.41 -12.36
CA LEU A 58 24.60 -16.65 -11.54
C LEU A 58 24.48 -16.94 -10.03
N GLY A 59 24.13 -18.17 -9.64
CA GLY A 59 23.90 -18.57 -8.25
C GLY A 59 22.49 -18.30 -7.73
N LYS A 60 21.62 -17.68 -8.53
CA LYS A 60 20.28 -17.24 -8.13
C LYS A 60 19.17 -18.23 -8.47
N GLY A 61 19.49 -19.47 -8.84
CA GLY A 61 18.47 -20.52 -8.99
C GLY A 61 17.66 -20.71 -7.70
N VAL A 62 16.42 -21.24 -7.83
CA VAL A 62 15.54 -21.55 -6.69
C VAL A 62 15.08 -23.01 -6.71
N SER A 63 15.84 -23.89 -7.37
CA SER A 63 15.50 -25.32 -7.48
C SER A 63 15.40 -26.00 -6.12
N LYS A 64 16.23 -25.62 -5.14
CA LYS A 64 16.15 -26.12 -3.76
C LYS A 64 14.82 -25.75 -3.09
N ALA A 65 14.40 -24.49 -3.18
CA ALA A 65 13.13 -24.03 -2.62
C ALA A 65 11.93 -24.70 -3.31
N VAL A 66 11.99 -24.85 -4.65
CA VAL A 66 10.98 -25.57 -5.44
C VAL A 66 10.88 -27.04 -5.02
N SER A 67 12.01 -27.73 -4.83
CA SER A 67 12.05 -29.09 -4.31
C SER A 67 11.48 -29.18 -2.90
N ASN A 68 11.81 -28.24 -2.00
CA ASN A 68 11.22 -28.22 -0.66
C ASN A 68 9.68 -28.13 -0.70
N VAL A 69 9.10 -27.35 -1.62
CA VAL A 69 7.64 -27.34 -1.80
C VAL A 69 7.14 -28.68 -2.30
N ASN A 70 7.72 -29.21 -3.38
CA ASN A 70 7.22 -30.40 -4.07
C ASN A 70 7.41 -31.69 -3.26
N ASP A 71 8.54 -31.85 -2.59
CA ASP A 71 8.98 -33.11 -2.00
C ASP A 71 8.65 -33.19 -0.49
N ILE A 72 8.53 -32.04 0.19
CA ILE A 72 8.34 -31.97 1.65
C ILE A 72 7.00 -31.32 2.00
N ILE A 73 6.78 -30.06 1.58
CA ILE A 73 5.58 -29.31 2.02
C ILE A 73 4.32 -29.93 1.43
N ALA A 74 4.34 -30.34 0.17
CA ALA A 74 3.16 -30.82 -0.53
C ALA A 74 2.54 -32.06 0.13
N SER A 75 3.34 -33.09 0.40
CA SER A 75 2.89 -34.31 1.07
C SER A 75 2.41 -34.02 2.49
N ALA A 76 3.23 -33.32 3.28
CA ALA A 76 2.94 -33.02 4.68
C ALA A 76 1.65 -32.18 4.84
N LEU A 77 1.43 -31.17 3.99
CA LEU A 77 0.25 -30.32 4.05
C LEU A 77 -1.02 -31.08 3.63
N ILE A 78 -0.96 -31.94 2.61
CA ILE A 78 -2.11 -32.78 2.21
C ILE A 78 -2.46 -33.77 3.32
N GLU A 79 -1.45 -34.40 3.93
CA GLU A 79 -1.63 -35.36 5.04
C GLU A 79 -2.17 -34.70 6.32
N SER A 80 -1.88 -33.42 6.54
CA SER A 80 -2.40 -32.65 7.69
C SER A 80 -3.94 -32.56 7.71
N LYS A 81 -4.59 -32.74 6.55
CA LYS A 81 -6.05 -32.59 6.35
C LYS A 81 -6.60 -31.22 6.74
N LEU A 82 -5.75 -30.21 6.90
CA LEU A 82 -6.16 -28.83 7.10
C LEU A 82 -6.93 -28.33 5.87
N THR A 83 -7.90 -27.46 6.11
CA THR A 83 -8.71 -26.87 5.05
C THR A 83 -8.20 -25.47 4.69
N VAL A 84 -8.34 -25.08 3.42
CA VAL A 84 -7.80 -23.80 2.90
C VAL A 84 -8.34 -22.54 3.58
N THR A 85 -9.41 -22.63 4.37
CA THR A 85 -9.95 -21.51 5.17
C THR A 85 -9.26 -21.33 6.52
N GLN A 86 -8.41 -22.28 6.92
CA GLN A 86 -7.67 -22.30 8.18
C GLN A 86 -6.25 -21.72 7.99
N GLN A 87 -6.18 -20.47 7.51
CA GLN A 87 -4.92 -19.82 7.13
C GLN A 87 -3.90 -19.85 8.27
N LYS A 88 -4.34 -19.53 9.49
CA LYS A 88 -3.46 -19.48 10.67
C LYS A 88 -2.89 -20.87 10.97
N GLU A 89 -3.72 -21.89 10.99
CA GLU A 89 -3.30 -23.26 11.29
C GLU A 89 -2.36 -23.81 10.21
N ILE A 90 -2.59 -23.45 8.94
CA ILE A 90 -1.71 -23.81 7.82
C ILE A 90 -0.36 -23.09 7.95
N ASP A 91 -0.36 -21.78 8.20
CA ASP A 91 0.88 -21.03 8.36
C ASP A 91 1.68 -21.52 9.60
N ASP A 92 1.01 -21.75 10.73
CA ASP A 92 1.61 -22.34 11.94
C ASP A 92 2.21 -23.73 11.64
N PHE A 93 1.51 -24.55 10.84
CA PHE A 93 2.01 -25.85 10.40
C PHE A 93 3.27 -25.72 9.54
N LEU A 94 3.29 -24.81 8.57
CA LEU A 94 4.45 -24.58 7.70
C LEU A 94 5.66 -24.06 8.49
N ILE A 95 5.44 -23.12 9.42
CA ILE A 95 6.47 -22.61 10.33
C ILE A 95 7.05 -23.75 11.17
N LYS A 96 6.20 -24.62 11.73
CA LYS A 96 6.63 -25.77 12.51
C LYS A 96 7.38 -26.82 11.68
N LEU A 97 6.95 -27.05 10.43
CA LEU A 97 7.59 -28.00 9.51
C LEU A 97 9.01 -27.55 9.14
N ASP A 98 9.21 -26.25 8.96
CA ASP A 98 10.54 -25.66 8.83
C ASP A 98 11.34 -25.77 10.12
N GLY A 99 10.77 -25.29 11.24
CA GLY A 99 11.36 -25.44 12.58
C GLY A 99 12.55 -24.51 12.86
N THR A 100 12.86 -23.55 11.99
CA THR A 100 13.90 -22.52 12.20
C THR A 100 13.28 -21.15 12.42
N PRO A 101 13.92 -20.26 13.20
CA PRO A 101 13.36 -18.93 13.50
C PRO A 101 13.26 -18.01 12.27
N ASN A 102 14.08 -18.24 11.25
CA ASN A 102 14.17 -17.41 10.04
C ASN A 102 13.72 -18.14 8.77
N LYS A 103 13.04 -19.29 8.89
CA LYS A 103 12.56 -20.10 7.76
C LYS A 103 13.68 -20.59 6.83
N GLY A 104 14.90 -20.75 7.36
CA GLY A 104 16.10 -21.07 6.61
C GLY A 104 16.23 -22.53 6.18
N LYS A 105 15.42 -23.45 6.71
CA LYS A 105 15.49 -24.88 6.33
C LYS A 105 14.75 -25.14 5.02
N LEU A 106 13.51 -24.67 4.91
CA LEU A 106 12.67 -24.83 3.72
C LEU A 106 12.80 -23.64 2.77
N GLY A 107 13.14 -22.46 3.30
CA GLY A 107 13.14 -21.19 2.58
C GLY A 107 11.83 -20.45 2.78
N ALA A 108 11.90 -19.18 3.17
CA ALA A 108 10.74 -18.30 3.28
C ALA A 108 10.00 -18.16 1.95
N ASN A 109 10.73 -18.23 0.83
CA ASN A 109 10.18 -18.24 -0.53
C ASN A 109 9.39 -19.52 -0.87
N ALA A 110 9.74 -20.68 -0.30
CA ALA A 110 8.93 -21.89 -0.42
C ALA A 110 7.64 -21.78 0.38
N ILE A 111 7.75 -21.35 1.64
CA ILE A 111 6.64 -21.26 2.60
C ILE A 111 5.62 -20.20 2.14
N LEU A 112 6.09 -19.01 1.78
CA LEU A 112 5.21 -17.90 1.41
C LEU A 112 4.38 -18.21 0.17
N GLY A 113 4.96 -18.88 -0.84
CA GLY A 113 4.24 -19.25 -2.05
C GLY A 113 3.04 -20.15 -1.73
N VAL A 114 3.21 -21.12 -0.82
CA VAL A 114 2.10 -21.97 -0.33
C VAL A 114 1.11 -21.15 0.48
N SER A 115 1.57 -20.30 1.40
CA SER A 115 0.74 -19.45 2.26
C SER A 115 -0.23 -18.57 1.45
N ILE A 116 0.27 -17.90 0.39
CA ILE A 116 -0.53 -17.05 -0.47
C ILE A 116 -1.51 -17.87 -1.32
N ALA A 117 -1.06 -18.96 -1.95
CA ALA A 117 -1.93 -19.79 -2.79
C ALA A 117 -3.06 -20.46 -1.99
N VAL A 118 -2.80 -20.77 -0.72
CA VAL A 118 -3.83 -21.23 0.23
C VAL A 118 -4.85 -20.12 0.53
N ALA A 119 -4.42 -18.87 0.73
CA ALA A 119 -5.33 -17.76 0.97
C ALA A 119 -6.27 -17.50 -0.22
N GLU A 120 -5.74 -17.57 -1.44
CA GLU A 120 -6.56 -17.51 -2.67
C GLU A 120 -7.59 -18.65 -2.72
N ALA A 121 -7.17 -19.87 -2.39
CA ALA A 121 -8.05 -21.02 -2.30
C ALA A 121 -9.11 -20.85 -1.20
N GLY A 122 -8.74 -20.26 -0.06
CA GLY A 122 -9.63 -19.94 1.05
C GLY A 122 -10.69 -18.90 0.70
N ALA A 123 -10.33 -17.88 -0.07
CA ALA A 123 -11.27 -16.87 -0.60
C ALA A 123 -12.30 -17.51 -1.54
N ALA A 124 -11.84 -18.31 -2.51
CA ALA A 124 -12.71 -19.03 -3.43
C ALA A 124 -13.57 -20.10 -2.74
N GLU A 125 -13.05 -20.73 -1.68
CA GLU A 125 -13.82 -21.65 -0.86
C GLU A 125 -15.01 -20.94 -0.18
N LYS A 126 -14.79 -19.74 0.36
CA LYS A 126 -15.84 -18.90 0.94
C LYS A 126 -16.74 -18.22 -0.09
N GLY A 127 -16.33 -18.19 -1.37
CA GLY A 127 -17.05 -17.48 -2.43
C GLY A 127 -16.98 -15.95 -2.29
N VAL A 128 -15.87 -15.43 -1.73
CA VAL A 128 -15.64 -14.01 -1.52
C VAL A 128 -14.38 -13.53 -2.26
N PRO A 129 -14.27 -12.24 -2.60
CA PRO A 129 -13.02 -11.67 -3.10
C PRO A 129 -11.86 -11.83 -2.11
N LEU A 130 -10.62 -11.84 -2.60
CA LEU A 130 -9.44 -12.06 -1.78
C LEU A 130 -9.25 -10.98 -0.69
N TYR A 131 -9.44 -9.70 -0.99
CA TYR A 131 -9.41 -8.64 0.03
C TYR A 131 -10.40 -8.87 1.17
N GLN A 132 -11.60 -9.41 0.88
CA GLN A 132 -12.59 -9.71 1.93
C GLN A 132 -12.14 -10.92 2.76
N HIS A 133 -11.55 -11.94 2.12
CA HIS A 133 -10.99 -13.08 2.83
C HIS A 133 -9.87 -12.67 3.79
N PHE A 134 -8.94 -11.81 3.34
CA PHE A 134 -7.90 -11.26 4.21
C PHE A 134 -8.48 -10.37 5.32
N ALA A 135 -9.52 -9.58 5.04
CA ALA A 135 -10.19 -8.78 6.07
C ALA A 135 -10.83 -9.65 7.15
N ASP A 136 -11.47 -10.76 6.76
CA ASP A 136 -12.01 -11.74 7.71
C ASP A 136 -10.91 -12.32 8.61
N LEU A 137 -9.76 -12.69 8.02
CA LEU A 137 -8.60 -13.23 8.75
C LEU A 137 -8.03 -12.20 9.74
N ALA A 138 -8.01 -10.92 9.35
CA ALA A 138 -7.55 -9.82 10.17
C ALA A 138 -8.60 -9.28 11.15
N GLY A 139 -9.84 -9.79 11.12
CA GLY A 139 -10.95 -9.26 11.92
C GLY A 139 -11.38 -7.84 11.54
N VAL A 140 -11.03 -7.36 10.35
CA VAL A 140 -11.36 -6.03 9.85
C VAL A 140 -12.75 -6.05 9.20
N LYS A 141 -13.57 -5.04 9.52
CA LYS A 141 -14.93 -4.90 8.98
C LYS A 141 -15.04 -3.68 8.06
N PRO A 142 -15.97 -3.68 7.10
CA PRO A 142 -16.28 -2.50 6.30
C PRO A 142 -16.70 -1.29 7.17
N PRO A 143 -16.56 -0.05 6.68
CA PRO A 143 -16.09 0.34 5.35
C PRO A 143 -14.60 0.05 5.13
N PHE A 144 -14.26 -0.41 3.94
CA PHE A 144 -12.86 -0.61 3.55
C PHE A 144 -12.23 0.71 3.10
N VAL A 145 -10.91 0.78 3.28
CA VAL A 145 -10.10 1.95 2.91
C VAL A 145 -9.23 1.59 1.72
N LEU A 146 -9.32 2.37 0.65
CA LEU A 146 -8.35 2.30 -0.44
C LEU A 146 -7.07 3.06 -0.05
N PRO A 147 -5.88 2.50 -0.34
CA PRO A 147 -4.63 3.14 0.03
C PRO A 147 -4.29 4.32 -0.88
N CYS A 148 -3.63 5.35 -0.34
CA CYS A 148 -2.90 6.32 -1.15
C CYS A 148 -1.67 5.64 -1.76
N PRO A 149 -1.49 5.65 -3.09
CA PRO A 149 -0.28 5.12 -3.70
C PRO A 149 0.91 6.05 -3.45
N ALA A 150 2.05 5.47 -3.09
CA ALA A 150 3.36 6.09 -3.06
C ALA A 150 4.13 5.65 -4.30
N PHE A 151 4.16 6.51 -5.33
CA PHE A 151 4.77 6.19 -6.62
C PHE A 151 6.27 6.49 -6.59
N ASN A 152 7.13 5.48 -6.59
CA ASN A 152 8.58 5.67 -6.76
C ASN A 152 8.87 6.19 -8.18
N VAL A 153 9.25 7.46 -8.33
CA VAL A 153 9.39 8.11 -9.65
C VAL A 153 10.81 8.54 -9.99
N ILE A 154 11.72 8.62 -9.01
CA ILE A 154 13.16 8.77 -9.23
C ILE A 154 13.86 7.71 -8.37
N ASN A 155 14.72 6.92 -9.02
CA ASN A 155 15.48 5.84 -8.39
C ASN A 155 16.94 6.28 -8.20
N GLY A 156 17.48 5.99 -7.02
CA GLY A 156 18.90 6.07 -6.69
C GLY A 156 19.35 4.80 -5.97
N GLY A 157 20.27 4.94 -5.01
CA GLY A 157 20.78 3.85 -4.19
C GLY A 157 21.22 2.64 -5.02
N SER A 158 20.89 1.45 -4.53
CA SER A 158 21.15 0.15 -5.17
C SER A 158 20.18 -0.18 -6.32
N HIS A 159 19.15 0.65 -6.54
CA HIS A 159 18.14 0.46 -7.60
C HIS A 159 18.49 1.15 -8.93
N ALA A 160 19.56 1.95 -8.97
CA ALA A 160 19.96 2.70 -10.16
C ALA A 160 21.47 2.92 -10.30
N GLY A 161 21.97 2.83 -11.54
CA GLY A 161 23.36 3.09 -11.92
C GLY A 161 23.72 4.58 -12.01
N ASN A 162 23.30 5.39 -11.04
CA ASN A 162 23.63 6.82 -10.93
C ASN A 162 24.42 7.12 -9.63
N LYS A 163 24.74 8.38 -9.34
CA LYS A 163 25.44 8.77 -8.10
C LYS A 163 24.54 8.99 -6.88
N LEU A 164 23.23 9.08 -7.08
CA LEU A 164 22.27 9.42 -6.03
C LEU A 164 22.26 8.37 -4.90
N ALA A 165 22.59 8.77 -3.68
CA ALA A 165 22.66 7.83 -2.56
C ALA A 165 21.29 7.29 -2.12
N PHE A 166 20.29 8.18 -1.98
CA PHE A 166 18.95 7.78 -1.53
C PHE A 166 18.27 6.91 -2.58
N GLN A 167 17.58 5.87 -2.12
CA GLN A 167 17.06 4.81 -2.98
C GLN A 167 15.83 5.24 -3.78
N GLU A 168 14.89 5.95 -3.15
CA GLU A 168 13.61 6.28 -3.79
C GLU A 168 13.07 7.65 -3.44
N PHE A 169 12.50 8.30 -4.44
CA PHE A 169 11.77 9.56 -4.30
C PHE A 169 10.36 9.37 -4.84
N MET A 170 9.38 9.46 -3.94
CA MET A 170 8.02 9.05 -4.20
C MET A 170 7.03 10.22 -4.24
N LEU A 171 6.07 10.14 -5.16
CA LEU A 171 4.90 11.04 -5.21
C LEU A 171 3.72 10.39 -4.48
N LEU A 172 3.09 11.13 -3.56
CA LEU A 172 1.90 10.72 -2.81
C LEU A 172 0.74 11.70 -3.10
N PRO A 173 -0.22 11.33 -3.97
CA PRO A 173 -1.40 12.16 -4.29
C PRO A 173 -2.44 12.25 -3.15
N THR A 174 -2.03 12.70 -1.96
CA THR A 174 -2.88 12.80 -0.76
C THR A 174 -4.05 13.79 -0.87
N GLY A 175 -4.04 14.66 -1.88
CA GLY A 175 -5.16 15.56 -2.20
C GLY A 175 -6.20 14.95 -3.15
N ALA A 176 -6.04 13.70 -3.56
CA ALA A 176 -7.02 12.97 -4.37
C ALA A 176 -8.25 12.58 -3.54
N THR A 177 -9.41 12.56 -4.19
CA THR A 177 -10.70 12.16 -3.59
C THR A 177 -11.08 10.73 -3.92
N SER A 178 -10.32 10.05 -4.79
CA SER A 178 -10.48 8.64 -5.14
C SER A 178 -9.15 8.00 -5.50
N PHE A 179 -9.07 6.67 -5.48
CA PHE A 179 -7.89 5.95 -5.97
C PHE A 179 -7.72 6.18 -7.48
N THR A 180 -8.81 6.20 -8.25
CA THR A 180 -8.81 6.61 -9.67
C THR A 180 -8.23 8.01 -9.87
N GLU A 181 -8.61 9.00 -9.05
CA GLU A 181 -8.01 10.34 -9.13
C GLU A 181 -6.53 10.32 -8.73
N ALA A 182 -6.16 9.57 -7.69
CA ALA A 182 -4.76 9.44 -7.26
C ALA A 182 -3.88 8.85 -8.38
N MET A 183 -4.36 7.82 -9.09
CA MET A 183 -3.69 7.26 -10.26
C MET A 183 -3.52 8.30 -11.36
N LYS A 184 -4.57 9.07 -11.69
CA LYS A 184 -4.48 10.15 -12.69
C LYS A 184 -3.40 11.18 -12.31
N ILE A 185 -3.46 11.70 -11.09
CA ILE A 185 -2.52 12.71 -10.58
C ILE A 185 -1.07 12.18 -10.64
N GLY A 186 -0.85 10.96 -10.16
CA GLY A 186 0.46 10.31 -10.16
C GLY A 186 1.02 10.10 -11.57
N THR A 187 0.21 9.55 -12.49
CA THR A 187 0.63 9.27 -13.87
C THR A 187 0.91 10.54 -14.68
N GLU A 188 0.06 11.56 -14.59
CA GLU A 188 0.29 12.83 -15.29
C GLU A 188 1.55 13.54 -14.77
N THR A 189 1.80 13.49 -13.47
CA THR A 189 3.02 14.04 -12.87
C THR A 189 4.26 13.24 -13.26
N TYR A 190 4.20 11.91 -13.30
CA TYR A 190 5.29 11.05 -13.78
C TYR A 190 5.65 11.32 -15.24
N HIS A 191 4.67 11.46 -16.14
CA HIS A 191 4.92 11.85 -17.53
C HIS A 191 5.47 13.27 -17.68
N THR A 192 5.07 14.18 -16.80
CA THR A 192 5.61 15.55 -16.74
C THR A 192 7.06 15.53 -16.27
N LEU A 193 7.37 14.76 -15.22
CA LEU A 193 8.72 14.55 -14.72
C LEU A 193 9.65 13.99 -15.81
N LYS A 194 9.16 13.04 -16.63
CA LYS A 194 9.91 12.56 -17.80
C LYS A 194 10.37 13.70 -18.70
N LYS A 195 9.48 14.65 -19.00
CA LYS A 195 9.81 15.81 -19.86
C LYS A 195 10.79 16.75 -19.18
N VAL A 196 10.64 16.99 -17.87
CA VAL A 196 11.56 17.83 -17.08
C VAL A 196 12.97 17.24 -17.08
N ILE A 197 13.09 15.95 -16.76
CA ILE A 197 14.38 15.24 -16.76
C ILE A 197 14.99 15.22 -18.15
N SER A 198 14.22 14.86 -19.18
CA SER A 198 14.73 14.79 -20.55
C SER A 198 15.21 16.15 -21.07
N ALA A 199 14.56 17.25 -20.68
CA ALA A 199 14.99 18.59 -21.05
C ALA A 199 16.30 19.00 -20.34
N LYS A 200 16.51 18.58 -19.09
CA LYS A 200 17.68 18.96 -18.29
C LYS A 200 18.91 18.07 -18.54
N TYR A 201 18.72 16.76 -18.71
CA TYR A 201 19.80 15.77 -18.77
C TYR A 201 19.85 14.96 -20.08
N GLY A 202 18.93 15.22 -21.02
CA GLY A 202 18.85 14.49 -22.28
C GLY A 202 17.97 13.24 -22.23
N ILE A 203 17.75 12.64 -23.40
CA ILE A 203 16.80 11.52 -23.59
C ILE A 203 17.24 10.22 -22.88
N ASP A 204 18.54 10.03 -22.65
CA ASP A 204 19.04 8.81 -22.00
C ASP A 204 18.79 8.80 -20.49
N ALA A 205 18.58 9.99 -19.89
CA ALA A 205 18.31 10.14 -18.46
C ALA A 205 16.88 9.74 -18.05
N VAL A 206 16.01 9.44 -19.03
CA VAL A 206 14.63 8.99 -18.78
C VAL A 206 14.43 7.48 -18.99
N ASN A 207 15.52 6.73 -19.03
CA ASN A 207 15.47 5.31 -18.76
C ASN A 207 15.03 5.06 -17.32
N VAL A 208 14.44 3.90 -17.07
CA VAL A 208 13.84 3.55 -15.79
C VAL A 208 14.66 2.51 -15.04
N GLY A 209 14.70 2.62 -13.71
CA GLY A 209 15.29 1.62 -12.82
C GLY A 209 14.38 0.41 -12.63
N ASP A 210 14.75 -0.43 -11.66
CA ASP A 210 14.05 -1.70 -11.35
C ASP A 210 12.56 -1.51 -11.07
N GLU A 211 12.17 -0.38 -10.48
CA GLU A 211 10.82 -0.09 -10.02
C GLU A 211 10.05 0.90 -10.92
N GLY A 212 10.63 1.25 -12.06
CA GLY A 212 9.99 2.06 -13.09
C GLY A 212 10.17 3.57 -12.94
N GLY A 213 10.74 4.06 -11.84
CA GLY A 213 11.13 5.47 -11.73
C GLY A 213 12.37 5.78 -12.56
N PHE A 214 12.58 7.06 -12.88
CA PHE A 214 13.69 7.49 -13.72
C PHE A 214 15.02 7.45 -12.94
N ALA A 215 16.13 7.24 -13.65
CA ALA A 215 17.46 7.19 -13.06
C ALA A 215 18.39 8.32 -13.58
N PRO A 216 18.04 9.60 -13.42
CA PRO A 216 18.89 10.70 -13.84
C PRO A 216 20.20 10.73 -13.03
N ASN A 217 21.26 11.26 -13.64
CA ASN A 217 22.54 11.45 -12.96
C ASN A 217 22.57 12.78 -12.19
N VAL A 218 21.73 12.85 -11.16
CA VAL A 218 21.66 13.99 -10.23
C VAL A 218 22.86 14.02 -9.28
N SER A 219 23.16 15.22 -8.78
CA SER A 219 24.21 15.51 -7.81
C SER A 219 23.87 15.09 -6.37
N GLY A 220 22.59 14.93 -6.04
CA GLY A 220 22.14 14.53 -4.71
C GLY A 220 20.63 14.59 -4.52
N ALA A 221 20.19 14.43 -3.27
CA ALA A 221 18.78 14.39 -2.91
C ALA A 221 18.06 15.74 -3.16
N GLU A 222 18.71 16.87 -2.86
CA GLU A 222 18.16 18.21 -3.09
C GLU A 222 17.74 18.41 -4.56
N GLU A 223 18.64 18.11 -5.50
CA GLU A 223 18.35 18.23 -6.93
C GLU A 223 17.21 17.30 -7.38
N SER A 224 17.06 16.14 -6.75
CA SER A 224 15.91 15.25 -7.00
C SER A 224 14.60 15.86 -6.52
N LEU A 225 14.61 16.47 -5.32
CA LEU A 225 13.46 17.17 -4.74
C LEU A 225 13.06 18.41 -5.57
N GLU A 226 14.03 19.14 -6.13
CA GLU A 226 13.79 20.24 -7.07
C GLU A 226 13.09 19.75 -8.34
N LEU A 227 13.56 18.64 -8.94
CA LEU A 227 12.95 18.04 -10.12
C LEU A 227 11.50 17.62 -9.86
N LEU A 228 11.24 17.00 -8.69
CA LEU A 228 9.87 16.65 -8.29
C LEU A 228 8.99 17.88 -8.11
N SER A 229 9.50 18.91 -7.44
CA SER A 229 8.76 20.16 -7.20
C SER A 229 8.41 20.85 -8.52
N GLU A 230 9.35 20.90 -9.47
CA GLU A 230 9.12 21.41 -10.82
C GLU A 230 8.05 20.59 -11.58
N ALA A 231 8.13 19.26 -11.50
CA ALA A 231 7.18 18.37 -12.16
C ALA A 231 5.76 18.49 -11.58
N ILE A 232 5.63 18.53 -10.25
CA ILE A 232 4.33 18.72 -9.56
C ILE A 232 3.70 20.05 -9.98
N LYS A 233 4.50 21.13 -10.03
CA LYS A 233 4.06 22.46 -10.48
C LYS A 233 3.62 22.46 -11.95
N LYS A 234 4.45 21.92 -12.85
CA LYS A 234 4.13 21.85 -14.28
C LYS A 234 2.92 20.97 -14.59
N ALA A 235 2.66 19.94 -13.77
CA ALA A 235 1.48 19.10 -13.89
C ALA A 235 0.20 19.74 -13.32
N GLY A 236 0.30 20.87 -12.61
CA GLY A 236 -0.84 21.58 -12.04
C GLY A 236 -1.38 20.95 -10.75
N TYR A 237 -0.54 20.22 -10.00
CA TYR A 237 -0.93 19.47 -8.81
C TYR A 237 -0.27 19.96 -7.51
N GLU A 238 0.20 21.22 -7.47
CA GLU A 238 0.67 21.86 -6.23
C GLU A 238 -0.39 21.77 -5.13
N GLY A 239 0.05 21.40 -3.92
CA GLY A 239 -0.83 21.18 -2.77
C GLY A 239 -1.60 19.86 -2.77
N LYS A 240 -1.76 19.17 -3.91
CA LYS A 240 -2.40 17.85 -4.00
C LYS A 240 -1.42 16.67 -3.86
N ILE A 241 -0.14 16.89 -4.12
CA ILE A 241 0.91 15.88 -4.00
C ILE A 241 1.82 16.21 -2.81
N LYS A 242 2.18 15.18 -2.05
CA LYS A 242 3.24 15.18 -1.06
C LYS A 242 4.38 14.27 -1.51
N ILE A 243 5.52 14.35 -0.84
CA ILE A 243 6.70 13.55 -1.15
C ILE A 243 6.96 12.56 -0.02
N ALA A 244 7.37 11.34 -0.38
CA ALA A 244 8.01 10.41 0.55
C ALA A 244 9.38 10.02 0.02
N LEU A 245 10.28 9.65 0.94
CA LEU A 245 11.60 9.16 0.62
C LEU A 245 11.77 7.76 1.18
N ASP A 246 12.44 6.89 0.43
CA ASP A 246 13.13 5.73 0.99
C ASP A 246 14.62 5.98 0.81
N VAL A 247 15.30 6.09 1.94
CA VAL A 247 16.72 6.37 1.98
C VAL A 247 17.53 5.08 1.81
N ALA A 248 17.07 3.97 2.39
CA ALA A 248 17.80 2.70 2.50
C ALA A 248 19.24 2.89 3.03
N SER A 249 19.39 3.63 4.12
CA SER A 249 20.70 4.10 4.57
C SER A 249 21.66 3.02 5.07
N SER A 250 21.16 1.82 5.42
CA SER A 250 21.99 0.64 5.70
C SER A 250 22.96 0.33 4.54
N GLU A 251 22.58 0.62 3.28
CA GLU A 251 23.42 0.39 2.10
C GLU A 251 24.67 1.27 2.04
N PHE A 252 24.66 2.39 2.77
CA PHE A 252 25.76 3.35 2.81
C PHE A 252 26.25 3.69 4.22
N TYR A 253 25.86 2.87 5.20
CA TYR A 253 26.40 2.94 6.55
C TYR A 253 27.76 2.24 6.63
N LYS A 254 28.77 2.96 7.12
CA LYS A 254 30.16 2.50 7.23
C LYS A 254 30.80 3.09 8.48
N ASP A 255 31.38 2.25 9.32
CA ASP A 255 32.18 2.64 10.48
C ASP A 255 31.50 3.68 11.42
N GLY A 256 30.20 3.52 11.68
CA GLY A 256 29.46 4.44 12.54
C GLY A 256 28.99 5.74 11.86
N LYS A 257 29.16 5.86 10.55
CA LYS A 257 28.83 7.03 9.75
C LYS A 257 28.14 6.65 8.43
N TYR A 258 27.71 7.66 7.68
CA TYR A 258 26.95 7.52 6.45
C TYR A 258 27.70 8.16 5.27
N ASP A 259 27.91 7.36 4.23
CA ASP A 259 28.64 7.72 3.01
C ASP A 259 27.67 8.10 1.87
N LEU A 260 27.32 9.38 1.75
CA LEU A 260 26.42 9.86 0.70
C LEU A 260 27.00 9.79 -0.73
N ASP A 261 28.22 9.30 -0.90
CA ASP A 261 28.86 9.02 -2.20
C ASP A 261 29.28 7.53 -2.29
N PHE A 262 28.60 6.61 -1.60
CA PHE A 262 29.01 5.21 -1.47
C PHE A 262 29.20 4.44 -2.79
N LYS A 263 28.58 4.91 -3.87
CA LYS A 263 28.73 4.33 -5.22
C LYS A 263 30.03 4.76 -5.91
N ASN A 264 30.73 5.75 -5.37
CA ASN A 264 32.08 6.10 -5.77
C ASN A 264 33.07 5.21 -5.04
N ALA A 265 33.80 4.37 -5.79
CA ALA A 265 34.85 3.50 -5.25
C ALA A 265 35.97 4.27 -4.53
N ASN A 266 36.11 5.58 -4.81
CA ASN A 266 37.06 6.48 -4.17
C ASN A 266 36.35 7.52 -3.26
N SER A 267 35.22 7.15 -2.64
CA SER A 267 34.56 8.02 -1.65
C SER A 267 35.54 8.42 -0.55
N ASP A 268 35.45 9.68 -0.13
CA ASP A 268 36.34 10.31 0.86
C ASP A 268 35.77 10.15 2.28
N PRO A 269 36.37 9.34 3.16
CA PRO A 269 35.85 9.10 4.51
C PRO A 269 35.77 10.37 5.38
N THR A 270 36.49 11.44 5.03
CA THR A 270 36.41 12.71 5.76
C THR A 270 35.10 13.45 5.51
N LYS A 271 34.35 13.08 4.46
CA LYS A 271 33.04 13.63 4.11
C LYS A 271 31.87 12.80 4.63
N TRP A 272 32.13 11.64 5.23
CA TRP A 272 31.08 10.82 5.82
C TRP A 272 30.50 11.53 7.04
N ILE A 273 29.18 11.53 7.11
CA ILE A 273 28.43 12.26 8.13
C ILE A 273 27.90 11.31 9.20
N THR A 274 27.76 11.82 10.42
CA THR A 274 27.17 11.10 11.56
C THR A 274 25.65 10.99 11.43
N GLY A 275 25.03 10.11 12.22
CA GLY A 275 23.56 10.01 12.28
C GLY A 275 22.88 11.34 12.65
N THR A 276 23.48 12.14 13.53
CA THR A 276 22.95 13.47 13.89
C THR A 276 23.02 14.45 12.72
N GLU A 277 24.15 14.52 12.00
CA GLU A 277 24.29 15.39 10.82
C GLU A 277 23.35 14.97 9.70
N LEU A 278 23.12 13.66 9.52
CA LEU A 278 22.15 13.13 8.57
C LEU A 278 20.71 13.44 8.99
N ALA A 279 20.38 13.39 10.29
CA ALA A 279 19.09 13.83 10.83
C ALA A 279 18.84 15.31 10.54
N ASP A 280 19.82 16.18 10.77
CA ASP A 280 19.73 17.62 10.48
C ASP A 280 19.51 17.89 8.99
N LEU A 281 20.15 17.12 8.11
CA LEU A 281 19.92 17.17 6.67
C LEU A 281 18.45 16.86 6.32
N TYR A 282 17.89 15.79 6.89
CA TYR A 282 16.48 15.44 6.67
C TYR A 282 15.53 16.50 7.20
N LEU A 283 15.79 17.06 8.39
CA LEU A 283 14.97 18.14 8.95
C LEU A 283 14.99 19.38 8.04
N GLY A 284 16.15 19.67 7.42
CA GLY A 284 16.28 20.68 6.37
C GLY A 284 15.37 20.41 5.17
N TYR A 285 15.37 19.18 4.65
CA TYR A 285 14.50 18.79 3.54
C TYR A 285 13.02 18.85 3.91
N VAL A 286 12.61 18.35 5.08
CA VAL A 286 11.23 18.40 5.57
C VAL A 286 10.72 19.83 5.72
N LYS A 287 11.60 20.78 6.07
CA LYS A 287 11.25 22.20 6.14
C LYS A 287 11.02 22.84 4.77
N ASN A 288 11.79 22.44 3.77
CA ASN A 288 11.82 23.10 2.46
C ASN A 288 10.91 22.45 1.41
N TYR A 289 10.59 21.16 1.59
CA TYR A 289 9.81 20.36 0.64
C TYR A 289 8.58 19.76 1.31
N PRO A 290 7.51 19.42 0.56
CA PRO A 290 6.31 18.81 1.11
C PRO A 290 6.51 17.32 1.44
N ILE A 291 7.62 16.99 2.12
CA ILE A 291 7.95 15.64 2.58
C ILE A 291 7.11 15.32 3.80
N VAL A 292 6.47 14.16 3.77
CA VAL A 292 5.55 13.73 4.81
C VAL A 292 5.84 12.31 5.32
N SER A 293 6.77 11.61 4.67
CA SER A 293 7.22 10.28 5.07
C SER A 293 8.68 10.05 4.69
N ILE A 294 9.48 9.49 5.60
CA ILE A 294 10.84 9.03 5.33
C ILE A 294 10.99 7.59 5.84
N GLU A 295 11.42 6.70 4.96
CA GLU A 295 11.71 5.29 5.20
C GLU A 295 13.22 5.09 5.33
N ASP A 296 13.62 4.25 6.28
CA ASP A 296 15.02 3.88 6.60
C ASP A 296 16.04 5.03 6.62
N PRO A 297 15.77 6.13 7.36
CA PRO A 297 16.68 7.27 7.48
C PRO A 297 18.04 6.92 8.08
N PHE A 298 18.15 5.84 8.86
CA PHE A 298 19.38 5.36 9.50
C PHE A 298 19.53 3.84 9.37
N ASP A 299 20.74 3.34 9.62
CA ASP A 299 21.06 1.92 9.55
C ASP A 299 20.12 1.09 10.43
N GLN A 300 19.87 -0.15 10.01
CA GLN A 300 18.96 -1.09 10.66
C GLN A 300 19.27 -1.39 12.14
N ASP A 301 20.47 -1.07 12.64
CA ASP A 301 20.86 -1.20 14.04
C ASP A 301 21.29 0.13 14.72
N ASP A 302 21.23 1.27 14.04
CA ASP A 302 21.53 2.60 14.62
C ASP A 302 20.32 3.19 15.38
N TRP A 303 19.85 2.44 16.38
CA TRP A 303 18.66 2.76 17.17
C TRP A 303 18.66 4.15 17.80
N GLU A 304 19.84 4.69 18.13
CA GLU A 304 19.99 6.01 18.74
C GLU A 304 19.65 7.12 17.73
N ALA A 305 20.17 7.03 16.50
CA ALA A 305 19.86 8.00 15.45
C ALA A 305 18.37 7.97 15.06
N TRP A 306 17.79 6.77 14.92
CA TRP A 306 16.34 6.59 14.71
C TRP A 306 15.51 7.31 15.77
N THR A 307 15.79 7.05 17.05
CA THR A 307 15.06 7.64 18.18
C THR A 307 15.25 9.16 18.22
N HIS A 308 16.47 9.64 17.96
CA HIS A 308 16.80 11.06 17.94
C HIS A 308 16.00 11.82 16.87
N PHE A 309 15.93 11.28 15.65
CA PHE A 309 15.24 11.91 14.54
C PHE A 309 13.71 11.83 14.66
N THR A 310 13.17 10.66 15.03
CA THR A 310 11.71 10.46 15.18
C THR A 310 11.09 11.41 16.21
N LYS A 311 11.84 11.75 17.26
CA LYS A 311 11.40 12.75 18.26
C LYS A 311 11.22 14.16 17.67
N GLN A 312 11.94 14.50 16.60
CA GLN A 312 12.03 15.86 16.05
C GLN A 312 11.27 16.04 14.73
N SER A 313 11.13 14.98 13.94
CA SER A 313 10.68 15.07 12.54
C SER A 313 9.22 15.51 12.39
N GLY A 314 8.33 15.06 13.27
CA GLY A 314 6.89 15.37 13.22
C GLY A 314 6.15 14.78 12.01
N ILE A 315 6.80 13.91 11.24
CA ILE A 315 6.27 13.24 10.04
C ILE A 315 6.23 11.72 10.26
N GLN A 316 5.76 10.98 9.24
CA GLN A 316 5.85 9.52 9.25
C GLN A 316 7.31 9.08 9.06
N ILE A 317 7.81 8.26 9.97
CA ILE A 317 9.11 7.60 9.90
C ILE A 317 8.83 6.10 9.79
N VAL A 318 9.22 5.50 8.67
CA VAL A 318 8.89 4.11 8.33
C VAL A 318 10.12 3.24 8.56
N GLY A 319 9.98 2.18 9.37
CA GLY A 319 10.99 1.14 9.48
C GLY A 319 10.75 0.02 8.47
N ASP A 320 11.70 -0.19 7.56
CA ASP A 320 11.78 -1.31 6.63
C ASP A 320 12.85 -2.30 7.09
N ASP A 321 14.14 -2.09 6.81
CA ASP A 321 15.23 -2.95 7.27
C ASP A 321 15.37 -2.94 8.80
N LEU A 322 14.99 -1.82 9.44
CA LEU A 322 14.92 -1.74 10.91
C LEU A 322 14.01 -2.81 11.50
N THR A 323 12.87 -3.10 10.84
CA THR A 323 11.82 -3.95 11.41
C THR A 323 11.65 -5.28 10.70
N VAL A 324 12.03 -5.38 9.42
CA VAL A 324 11.93 -6.54 8.52
C VAL A 324 10.61 -7.30 8.64
N THR A 325 9.50 -6.56 8.83
CA THR A 325 8.17 -7.13 9.09
C THR A 325 8.16 -8.16 10.25
N ASN A 326 9.13 -8.09 11.17
CA ASN A 326 9.33 -9.05 12.25
C ASN A 326 8.75 -8.53 13.57
N PRO A 327 7.76 -9.23 14.18
CA PRO A 327 7.12 -8.78 15.41
C PRO A 327 8.08 -8.48 16.58
N LEU A 328 9.23 -9.16 16.68
CA LEU A 328 10.22 -8.90 17.74
C LEU A 328 10.91 -7.56 17.53
N ARG A 329 11.35 -7.25 16.30
CA ARG A 329 11.98 -5.96 15.99
C ARG A 329 10.98 -4.81 16.03
N ILE A 330 9.74 -5.05 15.59
CA ILE A 330 8.65 -4.08 15.73
C ILE A 330 8.44 -3.72 17.21
N LYS A 331 8.38 -4.71 18.11
CA LYS A 331 8.28 -4.44 19.56
C LYS A 331 9.44 -3.61 20.08
N THR A 332 10.68 -3.96 19.73
CA THR A 332 11.86 -3.18 20.12
C THR A 332 11.79 -1.74 19.60
N ALA A 333 11.34 -1.55 18.36
CA ALA A 333 11.22 -0.23 17.74
C ALA A 333 10.11 0.62 18.39
N ILE A 334 9.00 0.00 18.79
CA ILE A 334 7.94 0.62 19.62
C ILE A 334 8.51 1.05 20.97
N GLU A 335 9.17 0.15 21.69
CA GLU A 335 9.75 0.41 23.02
C GLU A 335 10.76 1.57 23.00
N LYS A 336 11.59 1.62 21.95
CA LYS A 336 12.60 2.66 21.76
C LYS A 336 12.03 3.96 21.18
N LYS A 337 10.79 3.95 20.67
CA LYS A 337 10.20 5.05 19.88
C LYS A 337 11.07 5.41 18.67
N ALA A 338 11.61 4.38 18.02
CA ALA A 338 12.57 4.51 16.94
C ALA A 338 11.91 5.01 15.64
N CYS A 339 10.67 4.60 15.37
CA CYS A 339 9.87 5.04 14.22
C CYS A 339 8.37 5.03 14.59
N ASN A 340 7.50 5.40 13.65
CA ASN A 340 6.04 5.45 13.85
C ASN A 340 5.27 4.89 12.63
N GLY A 341 5.96 4.07 11.84
CA GLY A 341 5.47 3.46 10.61
C GLY A 341 6.17 2.13 10.36
N LEU A 342 5.41 1.15 9.89
CA LEU A 342 5.93 -0.15 9.42
C LEU A 342 5.88 -0.19 7.89
N LEU A 343 6.99 -0.56 7.24
CA LEU A 343 6.92 -1.07 5.88
C LEU A 343 6.66 -2.58 5.94
N LEU A 344 5.53 -3.02 5.40
CA LEU A 344 5.13 -4.41 5.46
C LEU A 344 5.41 -5.09 4.12
N LYS A 345 6.40 -5.99 4.14
CA LYS A 345 6.77 -6.86 3.02
C LYS A 345 6.54 -8.31 3.42
N VAL A 346 5.55 -8.94 2.82
CA VAL A 346 5.13 -10.30 3.21
C VAL A 346 6.24 -11.35 3.12
N ASN A 347 7.22 -11.16 2.22
CA ASN A 347 8.34 -12.08 2.06
C ASN A 347 9.49 -11.87 3.06
N GLN A 348 9.54 -10.73 3.77
CA GLN A 348 10.49 -10.53 4.86
C GLN A 348 10.17 -11.40 6.07
N ILE A 349 8.89 -11.74 6.28
CA ILE A 349 8.46 -12.61 7.39
C ILE A 349 8.05 -14.02 6.92
N GLY A 350 7.50 -14.15 5.71
CA GLY A 350 7.34 -15.44 5.02
C GLY A 350 5.98 -16.12 5.14
N THR A 351 4.99 -15.54 5.82
CA THR A 351 3.59 -16.03 5.81
C THR A 351 2.58 -14.88 5.83
N ILE A 352 1.36 -15.13 5.34
CA ILE A 352 0.24 -14.19 5.45
C ILE A 352 -0.13 -13.95 6.92
N SER A 353 -0.20 -15.00 7.73
CA SER A 353 -0.60 -14.87 9.14
C SER A 353 0.36 -14.01 9.96
N GLU A 354 1.68 -14.18 9.81
CA GLU A 354 2.65 -13.32 10.50
C GLU A 354 2.63 -11.89 9.95
N SER A 355 2.36 -11.71 8.66
CA SER A 355 2.22 -10.38 8.05
C SER A 355 1.03 -9.61 8.62
N ILE A 356 -0.14 -10.26 8.75
CA ILE A 356 -1.33 -9.68 9.38
C ILE A 356 -1.03 -9.32 10.85
N GLN A 357 -0.36 -10.21 11.58
CA GLN A 357 0.02 -9.95 12.97
C GLN A 357 0.98 -8.76 13.11
N ALA A 358 1.96 -8.62 12.21
CA ALA A 358 2.86 -7.47 12.18
C ALA A 358 2.09 -6.16 11.94
N ALA A 359 1.17 -6.14 10.98
CA ALA A 359 0.31 -4.97 10.72
C ALA A 359 -0.52 -4.60 11.96
N GLN A 360 -1.19 -5.58 12.57
CA GLN A 360 -2.05 -5.37 13.74
C GLN A 360 -1.25 -4.90 14.95
N LEU A 361 -0.05 -5.44 15.17
CA LEU A 361 0.85 -5.01 16.23
C LEU A 361 1.20 -3.52 16.05
N SER A 362 1.64 -3.12 14.86
CA SER A 362 1.96 -1.72 14.55
C SER A 362 0.73 -0.81 14.70
N GLN A 363 -0.41 -1.18 14.13
CA GLN A 363 -1.65 -0.40 14.23
C GLN A 363 -2.13 -0.27 15.69
N SER A 364 -1.92 -1.28 16.53
CA SER A 364 -2.31 -1.23 17.96
C SER A 364 -1.51 -0.21 18.77
N ASP A 365 -0.28 0.11 18.35
CA ASP A 365 0.55 1.19 18.92
C ASP A 365 0.31 2.55 18.25
N GLY A 366 -0.63 2.62 17.30
CA GLY A 366 -0.91 3.83 16.53
C GLY A 366 0.20 4.17 15.55
N TRP A 367 0.83 3.16 14.94
CA TRP A 367 1.72 3.37 13.80
C TRP A 367 0.95 3.33 12.48
N GLY A 368 1.47 4.06 11.49
CA GLY A 368 1.13 3.81 10.09
C GLY A 368 1.64 2.45 9.63
N VAL A 369 0.97 1.83 8.67
CA VAL A 369 1.48 0.64 7.97
C VAL A 369 1.47 0.95 6.49
N MET A 370 2.55 0.69 5.79
CA MET A 370 2.64 0.82 4.34
C MET A 370 2.92 -0.53 3.74
N ILE A 371 1.93 -1.09 3.04
CA ILE A 371 2.14 -2.32 2.27
C ILE A 371 3.14 -2.03 1.15
N SER A 372 4.12 -2.92 1.00
CA SER A 372 5.19 -2.72 0.02
C SER A 372 5.35 -3.91 -0.92
N HIS A 373 5.68 -3.59 -2.16
CA HIS A 373 6.31 -4.51 -3.10
C HIS A 373 7.78 -4.84 -2.71
N ARG A 374 8.47 -5.58 -3.59
CA ARG A 374 9.94 -5.65 -3.64
C ARG A 374 10.44 -5.18 -5.01
N SER A 375 11.73 -4.86 -5.12
CA SER A 375 12.35 -4.47 -6.38
C SER A 375 12.35 -5.59 -7.44
N GLY A 376 12.45 -6.86 -7.05
CA GLY A 376 12.10 -8.01 -7.89
C GLY A 376 10.66 -8.45 -7.68
N GLU A 377 9.72 -7.94 -8.47
CA GLU A 377 8.30 -8.31 -8.40
C GLU A 377 7.91 -9.30 -9.50
N THR A 378 6.67 -9.78 -9.42
CA THR A 378 6.00 -10.66 -10.38
C THR A 378 4.68 -10.02 -10.83
N GLU A 379 3.93 -10.70 -11.68
CA GLU A 379 2.57 -10.31 -12.07
C GLU A 379 1.52 -10.50 -10.96
N ASN A 380 1.87 -11.20 -9.86
CA ASN A 380 0.96 -11.46 -8.75
C ASN A 380 0.48 -10.14 -8.10
N THR A 381 -0.78 -10.03 -7.66
CA THR A 381 -1.36 -8.78 -7.18
C THR A 381 -1.76 -8.79 -5.70
N ILE A 382 -1.36 -9.79 -4.92
CA ILE A 382 -1.89 -10.02 -3.56
C ILE A 382 -1.74 -8.84 -2.60
N ILE A 383 -0.69 -8.03 -2.77
CA ILE A 383 -0.46 -6.86 -1.91
C ILE A 383 -1.50 -5.75 -2.11
N ALA A 384 -2.15 -5.70 -3.28
CA ALA A 384 -3.28 -4.80 -3.51
C ALA A 384 -4.48 -5.18 -2.63
N ASP A 385 -4.86 -6.46 -2.65
CA ASP A 385 -5.93 -7.00 -1.81
C ASP A 385 -5.60 -6.84 -0.32
N LEU A 386 -4.36 -7.13 0.08
CA LEU A 386 -3.91 -7.02 1.47
C LEU A 386 -3.95 -5.57 1.99
N ALA A 387 -3.57 -4.59 1.16
CA ALA A 387 -3.63 -3.17 1.54
C ALA A 387 -5.05 -2.70 1.83
N VAL A 388 -6.04 -3.15 1.04
CA VAL A 388 -7.45 -2.84 1.27
C VAL A 388 -7.97 -3.59 2.50
N ALA A 389 -7.64 -4.88 2.62
CA ALA A 389 -8.08 -5.75 3.69
C ALA A 389 -7.70 -5.28 5.09
N LEU A 390 -6.46 -4.77 5.22
CA LEU A 390 -5.91 -4.30 6.50
C LEU A 390 -6.23 -2.83 6.79
N GLY A 391 -6.89 -2.13 5.86
CA GLY A 391 -7.28 -0.72 6.03
C GLY A 391 -6.09 0.21 6.28
N VAL A 392 -4.92 -0.10 5.71
CA VAL A 392 -3.64 0.56 6.06
C VAL A 392 -3.52 1.98 5.52
N GLY A 393 -4.33 2.35 4.52
CA GLY A 393 -4.39 3.70 3.98
C GLY A 393 -3.23 4.11 3.06
N GLN A 394 -2.20 3.28 2.86
CA GLN A 394 -1.05 3.59 2.01
C GLN A 394 -0.39 2.33 1.44
N ILE A 395 0.11 2.42 0.19
CA ILE A 395 0.80 1.33 -0.51
C ILE A 395 1.94 1.89 -1.35
N LYS A 396 3.11 1.24 -1.29
CA LYS A 396 4.29 1.49 -2.13
C LYS A 396 4.47 0.31 -3.07
N THR A 397 4.15 0.49 -4.34
CA THR A 397 4.26 -0.61 -5.33
C THR A 397 4.89 -0.16 -6.66
N GLY A 398 5.80 0.82 -6.60
CA GLY A 398 6.62 1.29 -7.71
C GLY A 398 6.03 2.46 -8.51
N ALA A 399 6.68 2.84 -9.60
CA ALA A 399 6.18 3.86 -10.52
C ALA A 399 4.87 3.42 -11.19
N PRO A 400 4.09 4.35 -11.78
CA PRO A 400 3.02 4.00 -12.73
C PRO A 400 3.61 3.54 -14.09
N ALA A 401 4.64 2.70 -14.06
CA ALA A 401 5.36 2.14 -15.19
C ALA A 401 5.87 0.74 -14.82
N ARG A 402 6.09 -0.11 -15.83
CA ARG A 402 6.39 -1.54 -15.72
C ARG A 402 5.24 -2.37 -15.13
N SER A 403 4.86 -3.44 -15.81
CA SER A 403 3.56 -4.11 -15.58
C SER A 403 3.49 -4.86 -14.26
N GLU A 404 4.61 -5.30 -13.69
CA GLU A 404 4.65 -5.88 -12.34
C GLU A 404 4.23 -4.88 -11.26
N ARG A 405 4.34 -3.57 -11.53
CA ARG A 405 3.88 -2.47 -10.67
C ARG A 405 2.43 -2.13 -10.98
N VAL A 406 2.17 -1.85 -12.26
CA VAL A 406 0.85 -1.47 -12.78
C VAL A 406 -0.19 -2.57 -12.55
N ALA A 407 0.18 -3.84 -12.45
CA ALA A 407 -0.72 -4.93 -12.11
C ALA A 407 -1.41 -4.71 -10.75
N LYS A 408 -0.68 -4.25 -9.72
CA LYS A 408 -1.22 -3.98 -8.39
C LYS A 408 -2.11 -2.74 -8.39
N TYR A 409 -1.68 -1.67 -9.07
CA TYR A 409 -2.50 -0.48 -9.26
C TYR A 409 -3.81 -0.79 -9.99
N ASN A 410 -3.76 -1.61 -11.05
CA ASN A 410 -4.94 -2.05 -11.76
C ASN A 410 -5.84 -2.96 -10.90
N ALA A 411 -5.27 -3.78 -10.02
CA ALA A 411 -6.06 -4.54 -9.06
C ALA A 411 -6.80 -3.61 -8.09
N LEU A 412 -6.15 -2.56 -7.57
CA LEU A 412 -6.79 -1.55 -6.72
C LEU A 412 -7.90 -0.78 -7.44
N LEU A 413 -7.72 -0.42 -8.72
CA LEU A 413 -8.79 0.19 -9.54
C LEU A 413 -10.00 -0.75 -9.70
N ARG A 414 -9.76 -2.05 -9.89
CA ARG A 414 -10.84 -3.05 -9.95
C ARG A 414 -11.54 -3.21 -8.62
N ILE A 415 -10.80 -3.21 -7.50
CA ILE A 415 -11.39 -3.26 -6.16
C ILE A 415 -12.25 -2.03 -5.94
N GLU A 416 -11.73 -0.82 -6.19
CA GLU A 416 -12.46 0.45 -6.07
C GLU A 416 -13.82 0.41 -6.80
N TYR A 417 -13.83 -0.10 -8.03
CA TYR A 417 -15.04 -0.23 -8.83
C TYR A 417 -16.12 -1.10 -8.16
N VAL A 418 -15.71 -2.17 -7.44
CA VAL A 418 -16.64 -3.12 -6.80
C VAL A 418 -17.10 -2.63 -5.42
N ILE A 419 -16.26 -1.89 -4.68
CA ILE A 419 -16.58 -1.44 -3.31
C ILE A 419 -17.22 -0.03 -3.24
N TYR A 420 -17.43 0.64 -4.38
CA TYR A 420 -17.90 2.03 -4.49
C TYR A 420 -19.15 2.44 -3.67
N PRO A 421 -20.15 1.58 -3.35
CA PRO A 421 -21.22 2.00 -2.46
C PRO A 421 -20.83 2.13 -0.96
N VAL A 422 -19.57 1.86 -0.56
CA VAL A 422 -19.16 1.72 0.87
C VAL A 422 -17.82 2.41 1.23
N ILE A 423 -17.25 3.30 0.40
CA ILE A 423 -15.85 3.77 0.59
C ILE A 423 -15.71 5.04 1.45
N VAL A 424 -14.65 5.07 2.26
CA VAL A 424 -14.03 6.28 2.82
C VAL A 424 -12.65 6.48 2.16
N HIS A 425 -12.44 7.62 1.50
CA HIS A 425 -11.15 7.96 0.89
C HIS A 425 -10.22 8.69 1.86
N HIS A 426 -8.96 8.28 1.89
CA HIS A 426 -7.91 8.97 2.63
C HIS A 426 -7.29 10.08 1.78
N GLY A 427 -7.97 11.23 1.76
CA GLY A 427 -7.45 12.53 1.34
C GLY A 427 -7.91 13.61 2.32
N ALA A 428 -7.16 14.71 2.43
CA ALA A 428 -7.32 15.76 3.45
C ALA A 428 -8.79 15.96 3.90
N LEU A 429 -9.10 15.43 5.09
CA LEU A 429 -10.37 15.50 5.81
C LEU A 429 -11.63 15.23 4.94
N THR A 430 -11.88 13.96 4.60
CA THR A 430 -13.17 13.56 4.00
C THR A 430 -14.14 13.10 5.10
N LEU A 431 -15.19 13.87 5.36
CA LEU A 431 -16.29 13.52 6.27
C LEU A 431 -17.31 12.67 5.49
N VAL A 432 -17.37 11.37 5.76
CA VAL A 432 -18.40 10.49 5.19
C VAL A 432 -19.36 10.09 6.30
N ALA A 433 -20.63 10.49 6.18
CA ALA A 433 -21.71 10.04 7.04
C ALA A 433 -22.29 8.73 6.49
N VAL A 434 -22.09 7.62 7.20
CA VAL A 434 -22.84 6.38 6.93
C VAL A 434 -24.11 6.43 7.77
N ILE A 435 -25.27 6.55 7.12
CA ILE A 435 -26.58 6.48 7.79
C ILE A 435 -27.07 5.03 7.74
N LYS A 436 -27.07 4.36 8.89
CA LYS A 436 -27.75 3.06 9.05
C LYS A 436 -28.64 3.15 10.30
N GLY A 437 -29.96 3.17 10.12
CA GLY A 437 -30.91 3.15 11.24
C GLY A 437 -30.98 4.43 12.10
N GLY A 438 -30.65 5.60 11.55
CA GLY A 438 -30.77 6.88 12.25
C GLY A 438 -29.55 7.30 13.09
N THR A 439 -28.48 6.49 13.14
CA THR A 439 -27.19 6.86 13.72
C THR A 439 -26.22 7.30 12.61
N CYS A 440 -25.57 8.46 12.83
CA CYS A 440 -24.51 9.00 11.98
C CYS A 440 -23.17 8.69 12.66
N ARG A 441 -22.26 7.97 12.01
CA ARG A 441 -20.89 7.83 12.49
C ARG A 441 -20.00 8.80 11.74
N GLN A 442 -19.20 9.59 12.46
CA GLN A 442 -18.20 10.48 11.89
C GLN A 442 -16.81 9.84 11.96
N PHE A 443 -15.98 10.21 10.99
CA PHE A 443 -14.59 9.81 10.90
C PHE A 443 -13.73 11.07 10.77
N VAL A 444 -12.61 11.11 11.49
CA VAL A 444 -11.58 12.14 11.36
C VAL A 444 -10.24 11.46 11.22
N VAL A 445 -9.56 11.66 10.08
CA VAL A 445 -8.15 11.28 9.91
C VAL A 445 -7.29 12.52 9.82
N ARG A 446 -6.27 12.55 10.68
CA ARG A 446 -5.18 13.53 10.64
C ARG A 446 -3.93 12.85 10.08
N TRP A 447 -3.44 13.37 8.97
CA TRP A 447 -2.12 13.04 8.45
C TRP A 447 -1.04 13.56 9.44
N GLY A 448 -0.05 12.74 9.77
CA GLY A 448 1.11 13.11 10.60
C GLY A 448 1.10 12.68 12.08
N GLN A 449 0.09 11.95 12.57
CA GLN A 449 0.05 11.47 13.98
C GLN A 449 -0.43 10.01 14.16
N GLY A 450 -0.23 9.15 13.16
CA GLY A 450 -0.16 7.69 13.39
C GLY A 450 -1.46 6.89 13.62
N ALA A 451 -2.62 7.47 13.90
CA ALA A 451 -3.82 6.65 14.16
C ALA A 451 -5.12 7.14 13.49
N VAL A 452 -5.84 6.19 12.89
CA VAL A 452 -7.27 6.30 12.56
C VAL A 452 -8.07 6.04 13.84
N ARG A 453 -8.90 6.97 14.29
CA ARG A 453 -9.80 6.76 15.44
C ARG A 453 -11.27 6.91 15.04
N TRP A 454 -12.09 5.97 15.54
CA TRP A 454 -13.55 6.06 15.48
C TRP A 454 -14.05 7.04 16.55
N VAL A 455 -14.92 7.98 16.15
CA VAL A 455 -15.65 8.83 17.09
C VAL A 455 -17.14 8.60 16.89
N ASP A 456 -17.78 7.91 17.83
CA ASP A 456 -19.23 7.76 17.85
C ASP A 456 -19.85 9.10 18.28
N THR A 457 -20.63 9.73 17.40
CA THR A 457 -21.41 10.93 17.70
C THR A 457 -22.89 10.65 17.46
N THR A 458 -23.76 10.99 18.41
CA THR A 458 -25.21 10.93 18.24
C THR A 458 -25.67 12.21 17.55
N CYS A 459 -26.06 12.14 16.28
CA CYS A 459 -26.71 13.26 15.60
C CYS A 459 -28.23 13.14 15.69
N ALA A 460 -28.91 14.15 16.24
CA ALA A 460 -30.36 14.27 16.15
C ALA A 460 -30.76 14.77 14.76
N ALA A 461 -31.51 13.98 13.99
CA ALA A 461 -32.11 14.44 12.74
C ALA A 461 -33.32 15.34 13.05
N GLN A 462 -33.30 16.60 12.61
CA GLN A 462 -34.50 17.43 12.59
C GLN A 462 -35.22 17.29 11.24
N GLU A 463 -36.49 16.94 11.28
CA GLU A 463 -37.38 16.89 10.12
C GLU A 463 -37.70 18.31 9.64
N VAL A 464 -37.26 18.69 8.43
CA VAL A 464 -37.64 19.96 7.80
C VAL A 464 -38.79 19.70 6.82
N LYS A 465 -39.97 20.29 7.09
CA LYS A 465 -41.15 20.17 6.22
C LYS A 465 -40.87 20.71 4.81
N PRO A 466 -41.31 20.03 3.74
CA PRO A 466 -41.04 20.46 2.37
C PRO A 466 -41.78 21.75 2.01
N ARG A 467 -41.06 22.75 1.49
CA ARG A 467 -41.66 23.87 0.75
C ARG A 467 -41.57 23.58 -0.75
N ALA A 468 -42.71 23.64 -1.43
CA ALA A 468 -42.77 23.52 -2.88
C ALA A 468 -42.18 24.79 -3.53
N HIS A 469 -41.10 24.64 -4.29
CA HIS A 469 -40.64 25.68 -5.22
C HIS A 469 -41.07 25.30 -6.63
N GLN A 470 -41.96 26.10 -7.24
CA GLN A 470 -42.20 26.06 -8.68
C GLN A 470 -41.05 26.77 -9.38
N VAL A 471 -40.32 26.05 -10.24
CA VAL A 471 -39.38 26.64 -11.18
C VAL A 471 -40.04 26.62 -12.56
N ALA A 472 -40.35 27.80 -13.10
CA ALA A 472 -40.85 27.94 -14.46
C ALA A 472 -39.68 27.86 -15.45
N ILE A 473 -39.73 26.89 -16.38
CA ILE A 473 -38.80 26.80 -17.51
C ILE A 473 -39.57 27.23 -18.75
N GLY A 474 -39.06 28.25 -19.44
CA GLY A 474 -39.69 28.86 -20.60
C GLY A 474 -39.79 27.93 -21.81
N ARG A 475 -40.94 28.03 -22.48
CA ARG A 475 -41.30 27.62 -23.86
C ARG A 475 -40.93 26.20 -24.31
N GLY A 476 -41.94 25.32 -24.27
CA GLY A 476 -42.25 24.53 -25.47
C GLY A 476 -41.85 23.05 -25.50
N ALA A 477 -41.88 22.32 -24.38
CA ALA A 477 -42.06 20.86 -24.38
C ALA A 477 -42.49 20.38 -22.99
N THR A 478 -43.66 19.74 -22.87
CA THR A 478 -44.12 19.12 -21.62
C THR A 478 -43.73 17.64 -21.62
N ILE A 479 -42.64 17.27 -20.92
CA ILE A 479 -42.36 15.87 -20.60
C ILE A 479 -42.97 15.59 -19.22
N ARG A 480 -44.03 14.77 -19.18
CA ARG A 480 -44.60 14.28 -17.91
C ARG A 480 -43.78 13.10 -17.40
N TYR A 481 -42.93 13.32 -16.39
CA TYR A 481 -42.44 12.22 -15.56
C TYR A 481 -43.47 11.89 -14.48
N LYS A 482 -44.03 10.68 -14.52
CA LYS A 482 -44.73 10.07 -13.38
C LYS A 482 -43.68 9.50 -12.42
N GLN A 483 -43.02 10.34 -11.64
CA GLN A 483 -42.34 9.94 -10.40
C GLN A 483 -41.92 11.21 -9.65
N SER A 484 -42.52 11.45 -8.49
CA SER A 484 -42.20 12.56 -7.60
C SER A 484 -40.77 12.39 -7.06
N LEU A 485 -39.84 13.25 -7.46
CA LEU A 485 -38.53 13.36 -6.81
C LEU A 485 -38.73 14.11 -5.49
N TYR A 486 -38.55 13.44 -4.36
CA TYR A 486 -38.51 14.08 -3.05
C TYR A 486 -37.06 14.53 -2.77
N LEU A 487 -36.80 15.84 -2.74
CA LEU A 487 -35.56 16.40 -2.22
C LEU A 487 -35.70 16.55 -0.70
N TYR A 488 -34.90 15.82 0.07
CA TYR A 488 -34.76 16.05 1.50
C TYR A 488 -33.59 17.01 1.73
N HIS A 489 -33.86 18.18 2.32
CA HIS A 489 -32.83 19.06 2.86
C HIS A 489 -32.50 18.60 4.28
N VAL A 490 -31.36 17.95 4.46
CA VAL A 490 -30.83 17.63 5.80
C VAL A 490 -29.84 18.73 6.17
N VAL A 491 -30.18 19.55 7.16
CA VAL A 491 -29.29 20.56 7.73
C VAL A 491 -28.69 19.96 9.01
N PHE A 492 -27.37 19.75 9.04
CA PHE A 492 -26.68 19.29 10.22
C PHE A 492 -26.35 20.49 11.13
N LYS A 493 -26.82 20.45 12.37
CA LYS A 493 -26.41 21.40 13.42
C LYS A 493 -25.53 20.64 14.41
N CYS A 494 -24.24 20.96 14.45
CA CYS A 494 -23.30 20.32 15.37
C CYS A 494 -23.36 21.05 16.72
N GLU A 495 -23.85 20.39 17.77
CA GLU A 495 -23.72 20.89 19.14
C GLU A 495 -22.36 20.43 19.72
N THR A 496 -21.51 21.41 19.99
CA THR A 496 -20.31 21.41 20.87
C THR A 496 -19.51 20.11 21.07
N LEU A 497 -18.26 20.11 20.58
CA LEU A 497 -17.15 19.29 21.10
C LEU A 497 -16.81 19.75 22.53
N GLU A 498 -16.80 18.83 23.49
CA GLU A 498 -16.27 19.11 24.83
C GLU A 498 -14.78 19.49 24.76
N ARG A 499 -14.40 20.49 25.56
CA ARG A 499 -13.04 21.02 25.66
C ARG A 499 -12.10 19.97 26.28
N SER A 500 -11.03 19.63 25.57
CA SER A 500 -9.86 18.97 26.14
C SER A 500 -9.17 19.87 27.19
N PRO A 501 -8.61 19.35 28.31
CA PRO A 501 -7.99 20.17 29.35
C PRO A 501 -6.59 20.71 29.00
N PHE A 502 -6.05 20.43 27.81
CA PHE A 502 -4.69 20.84 27.45
C PHE A 502 -4.69 22.06 26.51
N HIS A 503 -4.35 23.21 27.10
CA HIS A 503 -3.87 24.45 26.49
C HIS A 503 -4.90 25.38 25.82
N GLY A 504 -4.65 26.68 26.01
CA GLY A 504 -5.65 27.74 25.95
C GLY A 504 -5.67 28.59 24.68
N ARG A 505 -6.86 29.16 24.47
CA ARG A 505 -7.28 30.32 23.67
C ARG A 505 -7.13 30.29 22.14
N ASP A 506 -8.28 30.58 21.54
CA ASP A 506 -8.57 31.20 20.25
C ASP A 506 -8.23 30.43 18.97
N SER A 507 -9.22 29.68 18.47
CA SER A 507 -9.33 29.30 17.06
C SER A 507 -10.78 29.53 16.60
N PRO A 508 -11.04 30.14 15.43
CA PRO A 508 -12.40 30.44 14.98
C PRO A 508 -13.17 29.14 14.68
N LEU A 509 -14.46 29.14 15.08
CA LEU A 509 -15.44 28.11 14.76
C LEU A 509 -15.59 27.96 13.23
N VAL A 510 -15.10 26.85 12.67
CA VAL A 510 -15.39 26.47 11.29
C VAL A 510 -16.70 25.69 11.27
N THR A 511 -17.77 26.31 10.77
CA THR A 511 -19.03 25.61 10.47
C THR A 511 -18.93 25.06 9.05
N VAL A 512 -18.97 23.73 8.89
CA VAL A 512 -18.99 23.08 7.56
C VAL A 512 -20.42 22.66 7.26
N ILE A 513 -21.00 23.21 6.17
CA ILE A 513 -22.31 22.82 5.66
C ILE A 513 -22.08 21.86 4.48
N GLY A 514 -22.49 20.59 4.63
CA GLY A 514 -22.46 19.60 3.55
C GLY A 514 -23.85 19.31 2.97
N HIS A 515 -23.93 19.08 1.66
CA HIS A 515 -25.16 18.65 0.97
C HIS A 515 -25.05 17.18 0.55
N ALA A 516 -26.09 16.39 0.84
CA ALA A 516 -26.23 15.02 0.33
C ALA A 516 -27.58 14.86 -0.37
N THR A 517 -27.57 14.34 -1.60
CA THR A 517 -28.78 13.90 -2.33
C THR A 517 -28.91 12.39 -2.25
N THR A 518 -29.95 11.90 -1.59
CA THR A 518 -30.31 10.48 -1.58
C THR A 518 -31.39 10.19 -2.63
N ARG A 519 -31.24 9.10 -3.39
CA ARG A 519 -32.35 8.48 -4.14
C ARG A 519 -32.97 7.40 -3.26
N ASN A 520 -34.31 7.36 -3.22
CA ASN A 520 -35.12 6.46 -2.41
C ASN A 520 -34.59 5.02 -2.34
N MET A 521 -34.17 4.58 -1.15
CA MET A 521 -34.08 3.18 -0.76
C MET A 521 -35.36 2.85 -0.01
N VAL A 522 -36.24 2.04 -0.61
CA VAL A 522 -37.41 1.49 0.08
C VAL A 522 -37.49 0.00 -0.24
N ASN A 523 -37.34 -0.78 0.84
CA ASN A 523 -37.66 -2.20 1.06
C ASN A 523 -36.57 -3.26 0.82
N ASP A 524 -36.19 -3.85 1.96
CA ASP A 524 -35.61 -5.18 2.14
C ASP A 524 -36.61 -6.28 1.69
N ASN A 525 -36.07 -7.41 1.21
CA ASN A 525 -36.73 -8.71 0.90
C ASN A 525 -37.17 -9.03 -0.54
N ASP A 526 -36.45 -8.63 -1.59
CA ASP A 526 -36.51 -9.35 -2.87
C ASP A 526 -35.17 -9.28 -3.63
N PHE A 527 -34.21 -10.11 -3.22
CA PHE A 527 -32.92 -10.25 -3.92
C PHE A 527 -32.64 -11.70 -4.34
N ILE A 528 -33.68 -12.47 -4.70
CA ILE A 528 -33.54 -13.75 -5.41
C ILE A 528 -34.76 -13.94 -6.32
N ARG A 529 -34.72 -13.42 -7.55
CA ARG A 529 -35.43 -13.87 -8.78
C ARG A 529 -35.57 -12.70 -9.77
N HIS A 530 -34.59 -12.55 -10.65
CA HIS A 530 -34.75 -12.23 -12.08
C HIS A 530 -33.39 -11.87 -12.68
N MET A 531 -32.58 -12.89 -12.95
CA MET A 531 -31.56 -12.86 -14.00
C MET A 531 -31.86 -14.01 -14.95
N CYS A 532 -32.84 -13.79 -15.81
CA CYS A 532 -33.04 -14.53 -17.06
C CYS A 532 -34.13 -13.82 -17.87
N CYS A 533 -33.86 -13.62 -19.16
CA CYS A 533 -34.69 -12.94 -20.18
C CYS A 533 -34.60 -11.41 -20.27
N SER A 534 -33.64 -10.93 -21.06
CA SER A 534 -33.91 -10.06 -22.22
C SER A 534 -32.64 -9.80 -23.03
N LEU A 535 -32.16 -10.84 -23.71
CA LEU A 535 -31.40 -10.67 -24.95
C LEU A 535 -32.40 -10.88 -26.09
N ALA A 536 -32.77 -9.80 -26.77
CA ALA A 536 -33.34 -9.86 -28.11
C ALA A 536 -32.71 -8.73 -28.96
N PRO A 537 -32.42 -8.99 -30.23
CA PRO A 537 -31.41 -8.28 -31.01
C PRO A 537 -31.99 -7.04 -31.70
N ALA A 538 -31.25 -5.93 -31.67
CA ALA A 538 -31.48 -4.84 -32.59
C ALA A 538 -30.95 -5.24 -33.99
N GLN A 539 -31.85 -5.75 -34.84
CA GLN A 539 -31.62 -5.82 -36.28
C GLN A 539 -31.66 -4.40 -36.88
N GLY A 540 -30.73 -4.14 -37.80
CA GLY A 540 -31.04 -3.40 -39.02
C GLY A 540 -30.40 -2.02 -39.15
N GLY A 541 -29.25 -1.97 -39.83
CA GLY A 541 -28.66 -0.74 -40.35
C GLY A 541 -27.32 -0.96 -41.03
N MET A 542 -27.30 -1.72 -42.14
CA MET A 542 -26.18 -1.75 -43.09
C MET A 542 -25.97 -0.38 -43.72
N LEU A 543 -24.71 -0.03 -44.02
CA LEU A 543 -24.25 0.44 -45.34
C LEU A 543 -22.71 0.53 -45.36
N TYR A 544 -22.13 -0.32 -46.21
CA TYR A 544 -20.79 -0.43 -46.83
C TYR A 544 -19.50 -0.16 -46.03
#